data_AF-A0A378T6N2-F1
#
_entry.id   AF-A0A378T6N2-F1
#
_cell.length_a   1.000
_cell.length_b   1.000
_cell.length_c   1.000
_cell.angle_alpha   90.00
_cell.angle_beta   90.00
_cell.angle_gamma   90.00
#
_symmetry.space_group_name_H-M   'P 1'
#
loop_
_entity.id
_entity.type
_entity.pdbx_description
1 polymer ?
#
loop_
_entity_poly.entity_id
_entity_poly.type
_entity_poly.pdbx_seq_one_letter_code
_entity_poly.pdbx_strand_id
1 'polypeptide(L)'
;MRLLNITALVLTALIGVQASAHSTTASYYADKFNGRKTANGEVFSNNGMTCASNQYKLGTHVKVTNAKTGKSITCKVNDRIGKAGRIDLTKNAFKQLAPLSAGLVKVTVTPVGKDEKATKADDTVIAKDSLAKEKLAQDEQKVNENNQDGTLNLAFEQDK
;
A
#
# COMPACT_ATOMS: atom_id res chain seq x y z
N MET A 1 -60.88 6.80 -11.69
CA MET A 1 -60.15 5.68 -11.06
C MET A 1 -58.65 5.93 -11.23
N ARG A 2 -57.94 6.34 -10.16
CA ARG A 2 -56.49 6.56 -10.18
C ARG A 2 -55.78 5.27 -9.76
N LEU A 3 -54.88 4.77 -10.61
CA LEU A 3 -53.98 3.65 -10.33
C LEU A 3 -52.96 4.06 -9.25
N LEU A 4 -52.77 3.24 -8.21
CA LEU A 4 -51.70 3.42 -7.23
C LEU A 4 -50.65 2.32 -7.42
N ASN A 5 -49.48 2.71 -7.93
CA ASN A 5 -48.28 1.89 -8.01
C ASN A 5 -47.65 1.78 -6.61
N ILE A 6 -47.61 0.57 -6.02
CA ILE A 6 -46.91 0.32 -4.76
C ILE A 6 -45.48 -0.12 -5.09
N THR A 7 -44.62 0.86 -5.36
CA THR A 7 -43.17 0.66 -5.46
C THR A 7 -42.48 1.64 -4.52
N ALA A 8 -42.13 1.16 -3.32
CA ALA A 8 -41.10 1.67 -2.40
C ALA A 8 -41.38 0.96 -1.06
N LEU A 9 -40.43 0.31 -0.39
CA LEU A 9 -39.14 0.83 -0.03
C LEU A 9 -38.35 -0.35 0.58
N VAL A 10 -37.64 -1.12 -0.23
CA VAL A 10 -36.59 -2.01 0.31
C VAL A 10 -35.33 -1.17 0.36
N LEU A 11 -35.19 -0.38 1.42
CA LEU A 11 -33.93 0.29 1.75
C LEU A 11 -33.01 -0.77 2.36
N THR A 12 -32.38 -1.58 1.51
CA THR A 12 -31.29 -2.46 1.92
C THR A 12 -30.12 -1.59 2.36
N ALA A 13 -29.95 -1.44 3.67
CA ALA A 13 -28.75 -0.86 4.23
C ALA A 13 -27.54 -1.73 3.83
N LEU A 14 -26.68 -1.21 2.95
CA LEU A 14 -25.32 -1.73 2.81
C LEU A 14 -24.58 -1.44 4.11
N ILE A 15 -24.61 -2.39 5.05
CA ILE A 15 -23.70 -2.38 6.19
C ILE A 15 -22.33 -2.76 5.63
N GLY A 16 -21.51 -1.73 5.35
CA GLY A 16 -20.11 -1.93 4.99
C GLY A 16 -19.39 -2.61 6.15
N VAL A 17 -18.94 -3.86 5.94
CA VAL A 17 -18.06 -4.55 6.90
C VAL A 17 -16.74 -3.79 6.95
N GLN A 18 -16.53 -3.00 8.00
CA GLN A 18 -15.25 -2.37 8.23
C GLN A 18 -14.24 -3.45 8.65
N ALA A 19 -13.15 -3.56 7.87
CA ALA A 19 -12.03 -4.42 8.23
C ALA A 19 -11.36 -3.85 9.49
N SER A 20 -11.62 -4.47 10.64
CA SER A 20 -11.02 -4.06 11.91
C SER A 20 -9.52 -4.31 11.89
N ALA A 21 -8.76 -3.24 12.11
CA ALA A 21 -7.31 -3.29 12.27
C ALA A 21 -6.95 -3.75 13.69
N HIS A 22 -5.96 -4.63 13.83
CA HIS A 22 -5.51 -5.16 15.12
C HIS A 22 -4.04 -4.87 15.37
N SER A 23 -3.75 -4.23 16.50
CA SER A 23 -2.38 -3.92 16.94
C SER A 23 -1.76 -5.12 17.64
N THR A 24 -0.62 -5.58 17.15
CA THR A 24 0.07 -6.76 17.67
C THR A 24 1.60 -6.66 17.48
N THR A 25 2.32 -7.73 17.78
CA THR A 25 3.76 -7.86 17.54
C THR A 25 3.98 -8.85 16.40
N ALA A 26 4.83 -8.49 15.44
CA ALA A 26 5.30 -9.40 14.40
C ALA A 26 6.66 -9.99 14.76
N SER A 27 6.84 -11.27 14.45
CA SER A 27 8.13 -11.97 14.45
C SER A 27 8.33 -12.71 13.12
N TYR A 28 9.38 -13.51 12.99
CA TYR A 28 9.57 -14.38 11.84
C TYR A 28 10.01 -15.80 12.20
N TYR A 29 9.70 -16.75 11.32
CA TYR A 29 10.05 -18.16 11.47
C TYR A 29 11.56 -18.43 11.34
N ALA A 30 12.05 -19.35 12.18
CA ALA A 30 13.39 -19.92 12.05
C ALA A 30 13.50 -20.86 10.83
N ASP A 31 14.70 -21.04 10.30
CA ASP A 31 14.90 -21.82 9.06
C ASP A 31 14.57 -23.31 9.20
N LYS A 32 14.62 -23.87 10.42
CA LYS A 32 14.28 -25.27 10.72
C LYS A 32 12.84 -25.67 10.38
N PHE A 33 11.96 -24.69 10.13
CA PHE A 33 10.57 -24.93 9.76
C PHE A 33 10.38 -25.14 8.25
N ASN A 34 11.36 -24.77 7.41
CA ASN A 34 11.30 -25.02 5.97
C ASN A 34 11.01 -26.49 5.66
N GLY A 35 10.10 -26.74 4.71
CA GLY A 35 9.71 -28.08 4.29
C GLY A 35 8.66 -28.75 5.19
N ARG A 36 8.32 -28.19 6.36
CA ARG A 36 7.28 -28.74 7.24
C ARG A 36 5.89 -28.39 6.72
N LYS A 37 4.88 -29.15 7.15
CA LYS A 37 3.48 -28.84 6.89
C LYS A 37 2.98 -27.71 7.80
N THR A 38 2.28 -26.76 7.22
CA THR A 38 1.52 -25.72 7.95
C THR A 38 0.14 -26.26 8.36
N ALA A 39 -0.58 -25.51 9.19
CA ALA A 39 -1.93 -25.86 9.65
C ALA A 39 -2.95 -26.03 8.50
N ASN A 40 -2.73 -25.42 7.34
CA ASN A 40 -3.58 -25.63 6.16
C ASN A 40 -3.07 -26.72 5.20
N GLY A 41 -2.02 -27.47 5.58
CA GLY A 41 -1.48 -28.59 4.81
C GLY A 41 -0.49 -28.20 3.70
N GLU A 42 -0.24 -26.90 3.49
CA GLU A 42 0.81 -26.42 2.58
C GLU A 42 2.21 -26.74 3.13
N VAL A 43 3.21 -26.80 2.25
CA VAL A 43 4.61 -26.90 2.67
C VAL A 43 5.13 -25.50 2.98
N PHE A 44 5.61 -25.31 4.19
CA PHE A 44 6.18 -24.04 4.64
C PHE A 44 7.49 -23.72 3.91
N SER A 45 7.60 -22.47 3.46
CA SER A 45 8.81 -21.91 2.87
C SER A 45 9.04 -20.48 3.34
N ASN A 46 10.22 -20.22 3.92
CA ASN A 46 10.64 -18.89 4.33
C ASN A 46 10.78 -17.90 3.16
N ASN A 47 10.77 -18.38 1.91
CA ASN A 47 10.76 -17.56 0.72
C ASN A 47 9.36 -17.08 0.31
N GLY A 48 8.30 -17.62 0.91
CA GLY A 48 6.91 -17.26 0.61
C GLY A 48 6.50 -15.87 1.12
N MET A 49 5.28 -15.46 0.76
CA MET A 49 4.58 -14.31 1.35
C MET A 49 3.40 -14.81 2.19
N THR A 50 3.73 -15.58 3.22
CA THR A 50 2.76 -16.17 4.14
C THR A 50 3.07 -15.81 5.59
N CYS A 51 2.09 -16.02 6.46
CA CYS A 51 2.20 -15.80 7.89
C CYS A 51 1.35 -16.80 8.68
N ALA A 52 1.61 -16.84 9.97
CA ALA A 52 0.85 -17.61 10.94
C ALA A 52 0.18 -16.67 11.95
N SER A 53 -1.10 -16.92 12.21
CA SER A 53 -1.90 -16.14 13.15
C SER A 53 -3.08 -16.96 13.64
N ASN A 54 -3.43 -16.79 14.91
CA ASN A 54 -4.62 -17.42 15.50
C ASN A 54 -5.86 -16.52 15.37
N GLN A 55 -5.70 -15.26 14.99
CA GLN A 55 -6.79 -14.29 14.91
C GLN A 55 -7.56 -14.35 13.61
N TYR A 56 -6.90 -14.76 12.52
CA TYR A 56 -7.48 -14.77 11.18
C TYR A 56 -7.71 -16.19 10.66
N LYS A 57 -8.77 -16.38 9.87
CA LYS A 57 -9.04 -17.66 9.22
C LYS A 57 -7.88 -18.03 8.28
N LEU A 58 -7.62 -19.33 8.12
CA LEU A 58 -6.66 -19.80 7.13
C LEU A 58 -7.14 -19.37 5.73
N GLY A 59 -6.22 -18.90 4.89
CA GLY A 59 -6.49 -18.35 3.57
C GLY A 59 -6.78 -16.85 3.53
N THR A 60 -7.00 -16.20 4.66
CA THR A 60 -7.16 -14.74 4.73
C THR A 60 -5.86 -14.05 4.31
N HIS A 61 -5.96 -13.02 3.47
CA HIS A 61 -4.83 -12.13 3.22
C HIS A 61 -4.90 -10.97 4.21
N VAL A 62 -3.76 -10.59 4.75
CA VAL A 62 -3.66 -9.49 5.70
C VAL A 62 -2.59 -8.52 5.25
N LYS A 63 -2.89 -7.22 5.35
CA LYS A 63 -1.89 -6.15 5.30
C LYS A 63 -1.29 -5.98 6.70
N VAL A 64 0.02 -6.07 6.77
CA VAL A 64 0.79 -5.90 8.01
C VAL A 64 1.62 -4.63 7.88
N THR A 65 1.34 -3.65 8.72
CA THR A 65 2.00 -2.34 8.71
C THR A 65 2.89 -2.20 9.92
N ASN A 66 4.16 -1.87 9.72
CA ASN A 66 5.11 -1.57 10.78
C ASN A 66 4.75 -0.23 11.43
N ALA A 67 4.39 -0.25 12.71
CA ALA A 67 3.91 0.93 13.42
C ALA A 67 4.98 2.04 13.54
N LYS A 68 6.28 1.68 13.49
CA LYS A 68 7.38 2.64 13.58
C LYS A 68 7.69 3.29 12.23
N THR A 69 7.64 2.54 11.14
CA THR A 69 8.15 2.99 9.83
C THR A 69 7.06 3.24 8.80
N GLY A 70 5.80 2.89 9.06
CA GLY A 70 4.69 2.97 8.10
C GLY A 70 4.75 1.94 6.94
N LYS A 71 5.91 1.32 6.70
CA LYS A 71 6.07 0.23 5.72
C LYS A 71 5.04 -0.87 5.93
N SER A 72 4.47 -1.38 4.83
CA SER A 72 3.50 -2.46 4.88
C SER A 72 3.81 -3.55 3.86
N ILE A 73 3.30 -4.75 4.16
CA ILE A 73 3.34 -5.91 3.27
C ILE A 73 1.97 -6.60 3.30
N THR A 74 1.67 -7.39 2.27
CA THR A 74 0.52 -8.30 2.28
C THR A 74 1.02 -9.74 2.34
N CYS A 75 0.41 -10.56 3.21
CA CYS A 75 0.73 -11.98 3.32
C CYS A 75 -0.53 -12.83 3.56
N LYS A 76 -0.49 -14.08 3.10
CA LYS A 76 -1.57 -15.05 3.31
C LYS A 76 -1.38 -15.77 4.63
N VAL A 77 -2.43 -15.82 5.45
CA VAL A 77 -2.47 -16.61 6.68
C VAL A 77 -2.60 -18.08 6.30
N ASN A 78 -1.56 -18.88 6.48
CA ASN A 78 -1.58 -20.31 6.12
C ASN A 78 -1.21 -21.25 7.27
N ASP A 79 -0.89 -20.69 8.44
CA ASP A 79 -0.48 -21.48 9.60
C ASP A 79 -1.03 -20.92 10.93
N ARG A 80 -0.81 -21.68 12.01
CA ARG A 80 -1.18 -21.35 13.39
C ARG A 80 0.06 -21.34 14.27
N ILE A 81 -0.03 -20.63 15.40
CA ILE A 81 1.08 -20.51 16.36
C ILE A 81 0.61 -20.84 17.77
N GLY A 82 1.45 -21.49 18.57
CA GLY A 82 1.09 -21.83 19.96
C GLY A 82 0.91 -20.59 20.85
N LYS A 83 1.61 -19.49 20.54
CA LYS A 83 1.53 -18.24 21.31
C LYS A 83 0.45 -17.31 20.74
N ALA A 84 -0.57 -17.02 21.54
CA ALA A 84 -1.60 -16.04 21.20
C ALA A 84 -1.04 -14.60 21.13
N GLY A 85 -1.73 -13.72 20.39
CA GLY A 85 -1.44 -12.28 20.39
C GLY A 85 -0.18 -11.85 19.65
N ARG A 86 0.28 -12.64 18.65
CA ARG A 86 1.35 -12.24 17.71
C ARG A 86 1.07 -12.74 16.30
N ILE A 87 1.84 -12.27 15.33
CA ILE A 87 1.87 -12.78 13.95
C ILE A 87 3.29 -13.20 13.57
N ASP A 88 3.44 -14.42 13.05
CA ASP A 88 4.74 -14.92 12.62
C ASP A 88 4.83 -14.91 11.10
N LEU A 89 5.70 -14.05 10.59
CA LEU A 89 5.93 -13.90 9.17
C LEU A 89 6.95 -14.93 8.68
N THR A 90 6.87 -15.30 7.41
CA THR A 90 8.04 -15.86 6.73
C THR A 90 9.22 -14.89 6.80
N LYS A 91 10.45 -15.41 6.78
CA LYS A 91 11.67 -14.58 6.78
C LYS A 91 11.68 -13.59 5.60
N ASN A 92 11.17 -13.99 4.43
CA ASN A 92 11.03 -13.12 3.26
C ASN A 92 10.03 -11.98 3.47
N ALA A 93 8.87 -12.26 4.06
CA ALA A 93 7.90 -11.22 4.40
C ALA A 93 8.46 -10.24 5.45
N PHE A 94 9.10 -10.75 6.51
CA PHE A 94 9.65 -9.90 7.57
C PHE A 94 10.76 -8.97 7.06
N LYS A 95 11.71 -9.45 6.24
CA LYS A 95 12.80 -8.61 5.72
C LYS A 95 12.31 -7.44 4.84
N GLN A 96 11.13 -7.57 4.24
CA GLN A 96 10.50 -6.48 3.48
C GLN A 96 9.82 -5.45 4.40
N LEU A 97 9.38 -5.89 5.58
CA LEU A 97 8.71 -5.06 6.58
C LEU A 97 9.71 -4.33 7.52
N ALA A 98 10.78 -5.01 7.92
CA ALA A 98 11.76 -4.57 8.92
C ALA A 98 13.11 -5.29 8.77
N PRO A 99 14.23 -4.72 9.26
CA PRO A 99 15.51 -5.43 9.30
C PRO A 99 15.41 -6.67 10.19
N LEU A 100 15.97 -7.80 9.75
CA LEU A 100 15.91 -9.07 10.50
C LEU A 100 16.53 -8.94 11.91
N SER A 101 17.53 -8.08 12.08
CA SER A 101 18.17 -7.80 13.37
C SER A 101 17.21 -7.24 14.43
N ALA A 102 16.05 -6.70 14.04
CA ALA A 102 15.05 -6.25 15.00
C ALA A 102 14.42 -7.43 15.77
N GLY A 103 14.28 -8.60 15.13
CA GLY A 103 13.65 -9.80 15.69
C GLY A 103 12.13 -9.69 15.89
N LEU A 104 11.69 -8.62 16.54
CA LEU A 104 10.30 -8.30 16.86
C LEU A 104 10.00 -6.84 16.51
N VAL A 105 8.81 -6.59 15.94
CA VAL A 105 8.33 -5.22 15.67
C VAL A 105 6.85 -5.07 16.01
N LYS A 106 6.44 -3.88 16.45
CA LYS A 106 5.02 -3.55 16.63
C LYS A 106 4.38 -3.31 15.27
N VAL A 107 3.21 -3.90 15.06
CA VAL A 107 2.50 -3.85 13.78
C VAL A 107 1.01 -3.63 13.98
N THR A 108 0.38 -3.07 12.96
CA THR A 108 -1.07 -3.08 12.78
C THR A 108 -1.41 -4.05 11.66
N VAL A 109 -2.37 -4.94 11.88
CA VAL A 109 -2.78 -5.98 10.92
C VAL A 109 -4.23 -5.79 10.53
N THR A 110 -4.50 -5.70 9.22
CA THR A 110 -5.84 -5.50 8.66
C THR A 110 -6.13 -6.58 7.62
N PRO A 111 -7.27 -7.30 7.70
CA PRO A 111 -7.71 -8.18 6.63
C PRO A 111 -7.90 -7.43 5.31
N VAL A 112 -7.46 -8.03 4.20
CA VAL A 112 -7.61 -7.47 2.84
C VAL A 112 -8.21 -8.50 1.89
N GLY A 113 -8.85 -8.01 0.82
CA GLY A 113 -9.50 -8.85 -0.19
C GLY A 113 -8.53 -9.66 -1.05
N LYS A 114 -9.09 -10.63 -1.80
CA LYS A 114 -8.47 -11.41 -2.90
C LYS A 114 -7.50 -10.59 -3.77
N ASP A 115 -7.95 -9.38 -4.05
CA ASP A 115 -7.53 -8.62 -5.23
C ASP A 115 -6.46 -7.56 -4.92
N GLU A 116 -6.08 -7.38 -3.65
CA GLU A 116 -4.92 -6.57 -3.24
C GLU A 116 -3.61 -7.38 -3.28
N LYS A 117 -3.46 -8.28 -4.26
CA LYS A 117 -2.16 -8.90 -4.52
C LYS A 117 -1.20 -7.84 -5.05
N ALA A 118 -0.41 -7.30 -4.13
CA ALA A 118 0.81 -6.56 -4.40
C ALA A 118 0.64 -5.35 -5.32
N THR A 119 0.03 -4.28 -4.81
CA THR A 119 0.41 -2.93 -5.23
C THR A 119 1.86 -2.72 -4.80
N LYS A 120 2.79 -3.22 -5.61
CA LYS A 120 4.21 -2.94 -5.47
C LYS A 120 4.40 -1.46 -5.80
N ALA A 121 4.98 -0.75 -4.83
CA ALA A 121 5.93 0.32 -5.06
C ALA A 121 5.46 1.48 -5.96
N ASP A 122 4.64 2.41 -5.44
CA ASP A 122 4.74 3.81 -5.86
C ASP A 122 3.98 4.81 -4.95
N ASP A 123 4.49 5.12 -3.76
CA ASP A 123 4.13 6.39 -3.06
C ASP A 123 5.33 7.37 -3.06
N THR A 124 6.47 7.00 -3.66
CA THR A 124 7.70 7.80 -3.65
C THR A 124 8.13 8.27 -5.05
N VAL A 125 7.59 7.69 -6.14
CA VAL A 125 7.83 8.17 -7.52
C VAL A 125 6.81 9.24 -7.89
N ILE A 126 5.56 9.16 -7.40
CA ILE A 126 4.54 10.22 -7.62
C ILE A 126 5.01 11.59 -7.10
N ALA A 127 5.67 11.65 -5.93
CA ALA A 127 6.17 12.90 -5.35
C ALA A 127 7.40 13.48 -6.06
N LYS A 128 8.19 12.66 -6.76
CA LYS A 128 9.38 13.13 -7.50
C LYS A 128 9.05 13.53 -8.94
N ASP A 129 8.09 12.85 -9.57
CA ASP A 129 7.64 13.18 -10.92
C ASP A 129 6.81 14.49 -10.95
N SER A 130 6.04 14.76 -9.88
CA SER A 130 5.28 16.02 -9.76
C SER A 130 6.18 17.24 -9.50
N LEU A 131 7.28 17.10 -8.72
CA LEU A 131 8.26 18.19 -8.54
C LEU A 131 9.11 18.47 -9.81
N ALA A 132 9.36 17.46 -10.64
CA ALA A 132 10.12 17.65 -11.89
C ALA A 132 9.26 18.31 -12.99
N LYS A 133 7.97 17.99 -13.06
CA LYS A 133 7.03 18.60 -14.03
C LYS A 133 6.71 20.07 -13.72
N GLU A 134 6.64 20.44 -12.45
CA GLU A 134 6.38 21.83 -12.06
C GLU A 134 7.59 22.75 -12.33
N LYS A 135 8.82 22.20 -12.29
CA LYS A 135 10.04 22.95 -12.59
C LYS A 135 10.30 23.14 -14.09
N LEU A 136 9.88 22.19 -14.95
CA LEU A 136 9.96 22.37 -16.41
C LEU A 136 8.92 23.37 -16.94
N ALA A 137 7.72 23.41 -16.34
CA ALA A 137 6.65 24.33 -16.75
C ALA A 137 6.95 25.82 -16.44
N GLN A 138 7.75 26.09 -15.40
CA GLN A 138 8.15 27.47 -15.02
C GLN A 138 9.31 28.02 -15.85
N ASP A 139 10.17 27.15 -16.40
CA ASP A 139 11.28 27.56 -17.25
C ASP A 139 10.79 27.94 -18.68
N GLU A 140 9.70 27.35 -19.18
CA GLU A 140 9.11 27.69 -20.49
C GLU A 140 8.34 29.02 -20.50
N GLN A 141 7.78 29.48 -19.37
CA GLN A 141 7.12 30.79 -19.31
C GLN A 141 8.11 31.97 -19.31
N LYS A 142 9.33 31.80 -18.77
CA LYS A 142 10.35 32.86 -18.77
C LYS A 142 11.00 33.14 -20.12
N VAL A 143 10.91 32.20 -21.08
CA VAL A 143 11.50 32.37 -22.41
C VAL A 143 10.59 33.17 -23.35
N ASN A 144 9.27 33.19 -23.10
CA ASN A 144 8.31 33.83 -24.02
C ASN A 144 8.00 35.30 -23.69
N GLU A 145 8.34 35.78 -22.49
CA GLU A 145 8.16 37.21 -22.13
C GLU A 145 9.31 38.11 -22.65
N ASN A 146 10.49 37.54 -22.94
CA ASN A 146 11.67 38.32 -23.38
C ASN A 146 11.72 38.60 -24.89
N ASN A 147 10.67 38.28 -25.65
CA ASN A 147 10.63 38.49 -27.11
C ASN A 147 9.55 39.51 -27.56
N GLN A 148 8.97 40.28 -26.64
CA GLN A 148 7.92 41.26 -26.95
C GLN A 148 8.29 42.74 -26.67
N ASP A 149 9.53 43.06 -26.28
CA ASP A 149 9.95 44.44 -26.01
C ASP A 149 10.93 45.06 -27.04
N GLY A 150 11.24 44.35 -28.13
CA GLY A 150 12.07 44.85 -29.23
C GLY A 150 11.32 45.75 -30.22
N THR A 151 10.82 46.90 -29.78
CA THR A 151 10.36 47.98 -30.66
C THR A 151 11.52 48.54 -31.48
N LEU A 152 11.71 48.05 -32.71
CA LEU A 152 12.56 48.71 -33.70
C LEU A 152 11.83 49.96 -34.25
N ASN A 153 11.93 51.06 -33.51
CA ASN A 153 11.67 52.40 -34.04
C ASN A 153 12.83 52.78 -34.96
N LEU A 154 12.64 52.59 -36.27
CA LEU A 154 13.45 53.22 -37.32
C LEU A 154 13.14 54.72 -37.33
N ALA A 155 13.88 55.49 -36.53
CA ALA A 155 13.90 56.94 -36.63
C ALA A 155 14.59 57.34 -37.95
N PHE A 156 13.83 58.08 -38.76
CA PHE A 156 14.24 58.79 -39.96
C PHE A 156 15.23 59.90 -39.57
N GLU A 157 16.49 59.79 -39.98
CA GLU A 157 17.46 60.89 -39.95
C GLU A 157 17.42 61.58 -41.32
N GLN A 158 16.90 62.82 -41.36
CA GLN A 158 17.06 63.72 -42.49
C GLN A 158 18.28 64.59 -42.26
N ASP A 159 19.27 64.49 -43.15
CA ASP A 159 20.31 65.50 -43.31
C ASP A 159 20.64 65.66 -44.80
N LYS A 160 19.95 66.61 -45.45
CA LYS A 160 20.47 67.61 -46.41
C LYS A 160 19.35 68.45 -47.01
#